data_AF-A0A5K1E9G3-F1
#
_entry.id   AF-A0A5K1E9G3-F1
#
_cell.length_a   1.000
_cell.length_b   1.000
_cell.length_c   1.000
_cell.angle_alpha   90.00
_cell.angle_beta   90.00
_cell.angle_gamma   90.00
#
_symmetry.space_group_name_H-M   'P 1'
#
loop_
_entity.id
_entity.type
_entity.pdbx_description
1 polymer ?
#
loop_
_entity_poly.entity_id
_entity_poly.type
_entity_poly.pdbx_seq_one_letter_code
_entity_poly.pdbx_strand_id
1 'polypeptide(L)' 'VLDALQKIKAEYDPTLAYRRSCREGICGSCSMNIDGTNTVACLKPINADTSKATVITPLPHMYVIKDLVVDLSNFYNQY' A
#
# COMPACT_ATOMS: atom_id res chain seq x y z
N VAL A 1 8.42 3.14 -1.30
CA VAL A 1 7.79 1.79 -1.29
C VAL A 1 6.87 1.61 -2.50
N LEU A 2 6.06 2.60 -2.85
CA LEU A 2 5.20 2.54 -4.03
C LEU A 2 5.96 2.15 -5.32
N ASP A 3 7.16 2.68 -5.53
CA ASP A 3 7.95 2.35 -6.73
C ASP A 3 8.39 0.88 -6.76
N ALA A 4 8.67 0.28 -5.60
CA ALA A 4 8.94 -1.16 -5.52
C ALA A 4 7.69 -1.99 -5.88
N LEU A 5 6.51 -1.62 -5.39
CA LEU A 5 5.25 -2.28 -5.77
C LEU A 5 4.95 -2.14 -7.28
N GLN A 6 5.32 -1.01 -7.88
CA GLN A 6 5.21 -0.81 -9.32
C GLN A 6 6.17 -1.71 -10.10
N LYS A 7 7.43 -1.79 -9.66
CA LYS A 7 8.43 -2.66 -10.27
C LYS A 7 8.04 -4.14 -10.15
N ILE A 8 7.57 -4.58 -8.98
CA ILE A 8 7.07 -5.96 -8.77
C ILE A 8 5.93 -6.25 -9.74
N LYS A 9 4.94 -5.35 -9.83
CA LYS A 9 3.80 -5.54 -10.74
C LYS A 9 4.21 -5.58 -12.22
N ALA A 10 5.20 -4.79 -12.61
CA ALA A 10 5.63 -4.69 -14.00
C ALA A 10 6.55 -5.85 -14.43
N GLU A 11 7.46 -6.28 -13.56
CA GLU A 11 8.55 -7.19 -13.93
C GLU A 11 8.43 -8.60 -13.35
N TYR A 12 7.70 -8.80 -12.24
CA TYR A 12 7.71 -10.05 -11.49
C TYR A 12 6.34 -10.71 -11.37
N ASP A 13 5.32 -9.96 -10.94
CA ASP A 13 3.97 -10.48 -10.72
C ASP A 13 2.89 -9.44 -11.11
N PRO A 14 2.33 -9.53 -12.33
CA PRO A 14 1.28 -8.63 -12.78
C PRO A 14 -0.05 -8.81 -12.03
N THR A 15 -0.22 -9.89 -11.27
CA THR A 15 -1.48 -10.18 -10.56
C THR A 15 -1.65 -9.37 -9.28
N LEU A 16 -0.55 -8.90 -8.70
CA LEU A 16 -0.51 -8.06 -7.50
C LEU A 16 -1.40 -6.83 -7.62
N ALA A 17 -2.41 -6.73 -6.75
CA ALA A 17 -3.34 -5.60 -6.70
C ALA A 17 -3.04 -4.63 -5.54
N TYR A 18 -2.97 -3.34 -5.86
CA TYR A 18 -2.89 -2.25 -4.90
C TYR A 18 -3.49 -0.99 -5.52
N ARG A 19 -3.91 -0.03 -4.68
CA ARG A 19 -4.42 1.28 -5.14
C ARG A 19 -3.31 2.31 -5.20
N ARG A 20 -3.30 3.13 -6.26
CA ARG A 20 -2.47 4.33 -6.40
C ARG A 20 -3.22 5.41 -7.17
N SER A 21 -2.93 6.68 -6.88
CA SER A 21 -3.44 7.82 -7.65
C SER A 21 -2.43 8.97 -7.68
N CYS A 22 -2.44 9.90 -6.71
CA CYS A 22 -1.67 11.15 -6.76
C CYS A 22 -0.14 11.02 -6.69
N ARG A 23 0.38 9.95 -6.06
CA ARG A 23 1.82 9.76 -5.73
C ARG A 23 2.48 10.81 -4.83
N GLU A 24 1.75 11.84 -4.39
CA GLU A 24 2.29 12.92 -3.54
C GLU A 24 1.72 12.88 -2.11
N GLY A 25 1.01 11.81 -1.76
CA GLY A 25 0.47 11.59 -0.41
C GLY A 25 -0.83 12.32 -0.09
N ILE A 26 -1.41 13.05 -1.03
CA ILE A 26 -2.62 13.86 -0.78
C ILE A 26 -3.94 13.08 -0.87
N CYS A 27 -4.05 12.12 -1.79
CA CYS A 27 -5.32 11.40 -2.04
C CYS A 27 -5.61 10.26 -1.06
N GLY A 28 -4.64 9.84 -0.24
CA GLY A 28 -4.78 8.69 0.66
C GLY A 28 -4.97 7.32 -0.02
N SER A 29 -5.03 7.21 -1.35
CA SER A 29 -5.39 5.95 -2.03
C SER A 29 -4.39 4.81 -1.83
N CYS A 30 -3.12 5.09 -1.56
CA CYS A 30 -2.08 4.08 -1.34
C CYS A 30 -1.77 3.84 0.15
N SER A 31 -2.77 4.02 1.00
CA SER A 31 -2.68 3.74 2.42
C SER A 31 -2.61 2.22 2.66
N MET A 32 -1.59 1.79 3.39
CA MET A 32 -1.34 0.39 3.73
C MET A 32 -0.48 0.32 4.99
N ASN A 33 -0.37 -0.86 5.59
CA ASN A 33 0.52 -1.08 6.73
C ASN A 33 1.90 -1.54 6.22
N ILE A 34 2.94 -0.80 6.60
CA ILE A 34 4.33 -1.06 6.20
C ILE A 34 5.15 -1.17 7.47
N ASP A 35 5.74 -2.34 7.72
CA ASP A 35 6.52 -2.66 8.92
C ASP A 35 5.77 -2.35 10.22
N GLY A 36 4.47 -2.69 10.27
CA GLY A 36 3.61 -2.45 11.43
C GLY A 36 3.04 -1.03 11.53
N THR A 37 3.46 -0.10 10.68
CA THR A 37 2.99 1.29 10.71
C THR A 37 2.03 1.58 9.56
N ASN A 38 0.85 2.12 9.85
CA ASN A 38 -0.09 2.59 8.84
C ASN A 38 0.44 3.88 8.20
N THR A 39 0.68 3.86 6.89
CA THR A 39 1.24 5.00 6.15
C THR A 39 0.83 4.96 4.68
N VAL A 40 1.16 6.01 3.94
CA VAL A 40 0.98 6.07 2.48
C VAL A 40 2.24 5.56 1.79
N ALA A 41 2.10 4.53 0.95
CA ALA A 41 3.25 3.89 0.30
C ALA A 41 4.05 4.82 -0.61
N CYS A 42 3.44 5.90 -1.12
CA CYS A 42 4.09 6.88 -1.98
C CYS A 42 5.07 7.79 -1.25
N LEU A 43 4.86 8.07 0.04
CA LEU A 43 5.79 8.89 0.83
C LEU A 43 6.75 8.06 1.68
N LYS A 44 6.49 6.76 1.86
CA LYS A 44 7.36 5.88 2.63
C LYS A 44 8.62 5.51 1.81
N PRO A 45 9.84 5.92 2.21
CA PRO A 45 11.06 5.46 1.57
C PRO A 45 11.26 3.95 1.79
N ILE A 46 11.97 3.30 0.86
CA ILE A 46 12.38 1.89 1.00
C ILE A 46 13.57 1.86 1.96
N ASN A 47 13.55 0.94 2.92
CA ASN A 47 14.69 0.76 3.81
C ASN A 47 15.89 0.20 3.02
N ALA A 48 17.05 0.85 3.13
CA ALA A 48 18.28 0.39 2.49
C ALA A 48 18.93 -0.78 3.24
N ASP A 49 18.60 -0.95 4.52
CA ASP A 49 19.03 -2.12 5.29
C ASP A 49 18.25 -3.35 4.81
N THR A 50 18.97 -4.25 4.15
CA THR A 50 18.44 -5.50 3.59
C THR A 50 18.52 -6.68 4.56
N SER A 51 19.03 -6.46 5.79
CA SER A 51 19.10 -7.52 6.81
C SER A 51 17.70 -8.00 7.25
N LYS A 52 16.67 -7.18 7.06
CA LYS A 52 15.28 -7.48 7.38
C LYS A 52 14.39 -7.24 6.18
N ALA A 53 13.46 -8.16 5.95
CA ALA A 53 12.44 -8.00 4.93
C ALA A 53 11.41 -6.95 5.37
N THR A 54 11.08 -6.01 4.48
CA THR A 54 9.94 -5.10 4.68
C THR A 54 8.65 -5.87 4.48
N VAL A 55 7.77 -5.83 5.49
CA VAL A 55 6.48 -6.51 5.46
C VAL A 55 5.39 -5.48 5.13
N ILE A 56 4.64 -5.76 4.06
CA ILE A 56 3.54 -4.91 3.61
C ILE A 56 2.24 -5.69 3.77
N THR A 57 1.30 -5.12 4.52
CA THR A 57 -0.04 -5.70 4.73
C THR A 57 -1.13 -4.67 4.44
N PRO A 58 -2.37 -5.09 4.16
CA PRO A 58 -3.50 -4.18 4.01
C PRO A 58 -3.73 -3.38 5.29
N LEU A 59 -4.54 -2.31 5.21
CA LEU A 59 -4.92 -1.56 6.41
C LEU A 59 -5.64 -2.50 7.41
N PRO A 60 -5.24 -2.48 8.69
CA PRO A 60 -5.86 -3.33 9.71
C PRO A 60 -7.33 -2.93 9.92
N HIS A 61 -8.16 -3.90 10.31
CA HIS A 61 -9.60 -3.72 10.56
C HIS A 61 -10.43 -3.25 9.36
N MET A 62 -9.92 -3.40 8.13
CA MET A 62 -10.65 -3.09 6.90
C MET A 62 -10.93 -4.38 6.12
N TYR A 63 -12.04 -4.42 5.38
CA TYR A 63 -12.34 -5.53 4.49
C TYR A 63 -11.40 -5.53 3.29
N VAL A 64 -10.66 -6.62 3.09
CA VAL A 64 -9.77 -6.78 1.95
C VAL A 64 -10.58 -7.25 0.74
N ILE A 65 -10.57 -6.46 -0.33
CA ILE A 65 -11.20 -6.81 -1.60
C ILE A 65 -10.27 -7.77 -2.37
N LYS A 66 -8.99 -7.39 -2.48
CA LYS A 66 -7.96 -8.19 -3.15
C LYS A 66 -6.57 -7.69 -2.77
N ASP A 67 -5.67 -8.59 -2.36
CA ASP A 67 -4.29 -8.29 -1.98
C ASP A 67 -4.19 -7.08 -1.03
N LEU A 68 -3.64 -5.94 -1.48
CA LEU A 68 -3.49 -4.71 -0.71
C LEU A 68 -4.63 -3.69 -0.96
N VAL A 69 -5.68 -4.09 -1.66
CA VAL A 69 -6.87 -3.27 -1.92
C VAL A 69 -7.91 -3.54 -0.84
N VAL A 70 -8.19 -2.51 -0.03
CA VAL A 70 -9.24 -2.53 0.98
C VAL A 70 -10.49 -1.77 0.53
N ASP A 71 -11.64 -2.16 1.05
CA ASP A 71 -12.88 -1.42 0.88
C ASP A 71 -12.87 -0.16 1.76
N LEU A 72 -12.94 1.00 1.10
CA LEU A 72 -12.99 2.32 1.76
C LEU A 72 -14.39 2.91 1.75
N SER A 73 -15.39 2.22 1.19
CA SER A 73 -16.74 2.76 1.02
C SER A 73 -17.37 3.11 2.37
N ASN A 74 -17.23 2.22 3.36
CA ASN A 74 -17.74 2.47 4.71
C ASN A 74 -17.03 3.66 5.38
N PHE A 75 -15.73 3.84 5.13
CA PHE A 75 -14.97 4.97 5.68
C PHE A 75 -15.45 6.31 5.11
N TYR A 76 -15.68 6.38 3.80
CA TYR A 76 -16.18 7.60 3.16
C TYR A 76 -17.64 7.89 3.51
N ASN A 77 -18.49 6.87 3.70
CA ASN A 77 -19.89 7.06 4.06
C ASN A 77 -20.12 7.53 5.51
N GLN A 78 -19.12 7.38 6.38
CA GLN A 78 -19.18 7.87 7.77
C GLN A 78 -18.76 9.34 7.92
N TYR A 79 -18.28 9.96 6.84
CA TYR A 79 -17.87 11.35 6.79
C TYR A 79 -18.98 12.22 6.18
#